data_AF-A0A7V9NAM5-F1
#
_entry.id   AF-A0A7V9NAM5-F1
#
_cell.length_a   1.000
_cell.length_b   1.000
_cell.length_c   1.000
_cell.angle_alpha   90.00
_cell.angle_beta   90.00
_cell.angle_gamma   90.00
#
_symmetry.space_group_name_H-M   'P 1'
#
loop_
_entity.id
_entity.type
_entity.pdbx_description
1 polymer ?
#
loop_
_entity_poly.entity_id
_entity_poly.type
_entity_poly.pdbx_seq_one_letter_code
_entity_poly.pdbx_strand_id
1 'polypeptide(L)'
;MSTTRRWFERGGTRFSNAFATWPLCCPSRASILTGRYAHNHGVMSGDTAASVDPTTLIQRHLKTAGYLTAMVGKYFRGWNLRRKPPGFAHWAVCWPCRYFHPRFGVNGRTRSPNRYITSLHPCPY
;
A
#
# COMPACT_ATOMS: atom_id res chain seq x y z
N MET A 1 -1.03 11.95 -23.80
CA MET A 1 -0.15 11.21 -22.86
C MET A 1 -0.60 11.51 -21.43
N SER A 2 -0.75 10.52 -20.54
CA SER A 2 -1.19 10.80 -19.17
C SER A 2 -0.13 11.59 -18.39
N THR A 3 -0.57 12.48 -17.50
CA THR A 3 0.32 13.34 -16.68
C THR A 3 1.38 12.53 -15.93
N THR A 4 1.00 11.37 -15.40
CA THR A 4 1.89 10.42 -14.72
C THR A 4 3.04 9.96 -15.62
N ARG A 5 2.74 9.56 -16.86
CA ARG A 5 3.75 9.10 -17.81
C ARG A 5 4.71 10.23 -18.17
N ARG A 6 4.16 11.43 -18.36
CA ARG A 6 4.94 12.66 -18.63
C ARG A 6 5.91 13.00 -17.48
N TRP A 7 5.54 12.75 -16.22
CA TRP A 7 6.42 12.98 -15.07
C TRP A 7 7.56 11.97 -14.97
N PHE A 8 7.28 10.68 -15.17
CA PHE A 8 8.31 9.64 -15.03
C PHE A 8 9.22 9.48 -16.25
N GLU A 9 8.77 9.80 -17.46
CA GLU A 9 9.63 9.70 -18.67
C GLU A 9 10.69 10.79 -18.74
N ARG A 10 10.51 11.92 -18.04
CA ARG A 10 11.54 12.96 -17.93
C ARG A 10 12.51 12.65 -16.79
N GLY A 11 13.55 11.87 -17.10
CA GLY A 11 14.64 11.56 -16.17
C GLY A 11 14.45 10.29 -15.33
N GLY A 12 13.39 9.52 -15.58
CA GLY A 12 13.21 8.19 -15.00
C GLY A 12 13.64 7.05 -15.96
N THR A 13 13.57 5.83 -15.45
CA THR A 13 13.92 4.61 -16.20
C THR A 13 12.69 3.75 -16.43
N ARG A 14 12.50 3.30 -17.68
CA ARG A 14 11.45 2.34 -18.05
C ARG A 14 12.00 0.92 -18.05
N PHE A 15 11.32 0.03 -17.34
CA PHE A 15 11.56 -1.41 -17.41
C PHE A 15 10.50 -2.03 -18.32
N SER A 16 10.88 -2.48 -19.51
CA SER A 16 9.98 -3.15 -20.46
C SER A 16 9.56 -4.55 -19.97
N ASN A 17 10.41 -5.18 -19.16
CA ASN A 17 10.21 -6.51 -18.61
C ASN A 17 10.14 -6.44 -17.08
N ALA A 18 8.98 -6.05 -16.54
CA ALA A 18 8.71 -5.99 -15.10
C ALA A 18 7.54 -6.92 -14.77
N PHE A 19 7.79 -7.91 -13.90
CA PHE A 19 6.85 -8.97 -13.59
C PHE A 19 6.43 -8.95 -12.13
N ALA A 20 5.14 -9.18 -11.88
CA ALA A 20 4.67 -9.50 -10.54
C ALA A 20 4.96 -10.98 -10.23
N THR A 21 5.32 -11.27 -8.98
CA THR A 21 5.57 -12.65 -8.51
C THR A 21 4.29 -13.48 -8.39
N TRP A 22 3.10 -12.84 -8.40
CA TRP A 22 1.81 -13.50 -8.26
C TRP A 22 0.68 -12.68 -8.89
N PRO A 23 -0.26 -13.29 -9.65
CA PRO A 23 -1.32 -12.57 -10.38
C PRO A 23 -2.51 -12.13 -9.50
N LEU A 24 -2.32 -11.91 -8.19
CA LEU A 24 -3.36 -11.46 -7.26
C LEU A 24 -2.83 -10.37 -6.32
N CYS A 25 -3.74 -9.46 -5.92
CA CYS A 25 -3.34 -8.23 -5.25
C CYS A 25 -2.71 -8.41 -3.86
N CYS A 26 -3.18 -9.34 -3.03
CA CYS A 26 -2.63 -9.59 -1.69
C CYS A 26 -1.26 -10.28 -1.74
N PRO A 27 -1.10 -11.44 -2.40
CA PRO A 27 0.21 -12.09 -2.52
C PRO A 27 1.25 -11.19 -3.21
N SER A 28 0.88 -10.50 -4.31
CA SER A 28 1.81 -9.57 -4.98
C SER A 28 2.30 -8.44 -4.05
N ARG A 29 1.40 -7.83 -3.26
CA ARG A 29 1.78 -6.81 -2.26
C ARG A 29 2.65 -7.41 -1.15
N ALA A 30 2.31 -8.59 -0.65
CA ALA A 30 3.11 -9.27 0.36
C ALA A 30 4.52 -9.56 -0.18
N SER A 31 4.68 -9.95 -1.44
CA SER A 31 6.01 -10.12 -2.05
C SER A 31 6.79 -8.81 -2.12
N ILE A 32 6.16 -7.69 -2.50
CA ILE A 32 6.81 -6.37 -2.50
C ILE A 32 7.26 -5.97 -1.08
N LEU A 33 6.40 -6.19 -0.08
CA LEU A 33 6.65 -5.76 1.29
C LEU A 33 7.69 -6.64 2.01
N THR A 34 7.78 -7.92 1.68
CA THR A 34 8.65 -8.88 2.37
C THR A 34 9.91 -9.26 1.59
N GLY A 35 9.95 -8.96 0.27
CA GLY A 35 11.01 -9.42 -0.62
C GLY A 35 10.99 -10.93 -0.88
N ARG A 36 9.90 -11.63 -0.57
CA ARG A 36 9.78 -13.09 -0.67
C ARG A 36 8.71 -13.52 -1.68
N TYR A 37 8.88 -14.68 -2.31
CA TYR A 37 7.84 -15.30 -3.11
C TYR A 37 6.65 -15.76 -2.25
N ALA A 38 5.49 -15.96 -2.88
CA ALA A 38 4.25 -16.29 -2.18
C ALA A 38 4.32 -17.55 -1.31
N HIS A 39 4.97 -18.59 -1.82
CA HIS A 39 5.20 -19.84 -1.08
C HIS A 39 6.07 -19.67 0.18
N ASN A 40 6.88 -18.60 0.27
CA ASN A 40 7.74 -18.32 1.43
C ASN A 40 7.08 -17.41 2.47
N HIS A 41 6.16 -16.53 2.07
CA HIS A 41 5.47 -15.63 3.00
C HIS A 41 4.04 -16.09 3.35
N GLY A 42 3.54 -17.18 2.75
CA GLY A 42 2.27 -17.83 3.12
C GLY A 42 1.00 -17.09 2.68
N VAL A 43 1.07 -15.81 2.31
CA VAL A 43 -0.06 -15.10 1.66
C VAL A 43 -0.24 -15.63 0.23
N MET A 44 -1.24 -16.48 -0.02
CA MET A 44 -1.53 -17.09 -1.33
C MET A 44 -2.83 -16.57 -1.95
N SER A 45 -3.74 -16.02 -1.14
CA SER A 45 -5.04 -15.49 -1.56
C SER A 45 -5.37 -14.17 -0.84
N GLY A 46 -6.56 -13.65 -1.13
CA GLY A 46 -7.12 -12.51 -0.40
C GLY A 46 -7.39 -12.80 1.08
N ASP A 47 -7.69 -14.06 1.42
CA ASP A 47 -8.11 -14.49 2.75
C ASP A 47 -6.92 -14.70 3.69
N THR A 48 -5.79 -15.12 3.11
CA THR A 48 -4.52 -15.24 3.84
C THR A 48 -3.80 -13.90 4.01
N ALA A 49 -4.37 -12.76 3.61
CA ALA A 49 -3.64 -11.49 3.62
C ALA A 49 -3.22 -11.02 5.03
N ALA A 50 -3.95 -11.43 6.06
CA ALA A 50 -3.64 -11.10 7.45
C ALA A 50 -2.49 -11.94 8.05
N SER A 51 -2.03 -13.00 7.37
CA SER A 51 -1.00 -13.91 7.88
C SER A 51 0.44 -13.46 7.62
N VAL A 52 0.65 -12.32 6.92
CA VAL A 52 2.00 -11.84 6.66
C VAL A 52 2.75 -11.59 7.97
N ASP A 53 3.94 -12.16 8.10
CA ASP A 53 4.80 -11.96 9.27
C ASP A 53 5.36 -10.52 9.27
N PRO A 54 4.98 -9.69 10.26
CA PRO A 54 5.46 -8.32 10.37
C PRO A 54 6.99 -8.17 10.47
N THR A 55 7.71 -9.20 10.94
CA THR A 55 9.16 -9.15 11.12
C THR A 55 9.91 -9.16 9.79
N THR A 56 9.26 -9.64 8.73
CA THR A 56 9.82 -9.78 7.38
C THR A 56 9.63 -8.53 6.52
N LEU A 57 8.91 -7.54 7.01
CA LEU A 57 8.55 -6.34 6.27
C LEU A 57 9.77 -5.41 6.07
N ILE A 58 9.96 -4.91 4.84
CA ILE A 58 11.01 -3.94 4.50
C ILE A 58 10.95 -2.68 5.37
N GLN A 59 9.74 -2.32 5.83
CA GLN A 59 9.50 -1.21 6.75
C GLN A 59 10.27 -1.36 8.07
N ARG A 60 10.54 -2.58 8.53
CA ARG A 60 11.37 -2.84 9.71
C ARG A 60 12.79 -2.32 9.48
N HIS A 61 13.39 -2.67 8.35
CA HIS A 61 14.73 -2.23 7.97
C HIS A 61 14.79 -0.72 7.74
N LEU A 62 13.79 -0.16 7.05
CA LEU A 62 13.69 1.29 6.83
C LEU A 62 13.60 2.06 8.15
N LYS A 63 12.79 1.57 9.10
CA LYS A 63 12.69 2.18 10.43
C LYS A 63 14.03 2.14 11.18
N THR A 64 14.74 1.01 11.16
CA THR A 64 16.06 0.89 11.78
C THR A 64 17.08 1.86 11.15
N ALA A 65 16.97 2.12 9.85
CA ALA A 65 17.79 3.09 9.14
C ALA A 65 17.36 4.56 9.33
N GLY A 66 16.40 4.85 10.22
CA GLY A 66 15.97 6.21 10.54
C GLY A 66 14.89 6.80 9.62
N TYR A 67 14.30 6.02 8.72
CA TYR A 67 13.25 6.51 7.82
C TYR A 67 11.91 6.65 8.53
N LEU A 68 11.20 7.74 8.22
CA LEU A 68 9.78 7.88 8.49
C LEU A 68 8.96 7.12 7.45
N THR A 69 8.16 6.15 7.90
CA THR A 69 7.37 5.28 7.02
C THR A 69 5.89 5.64 7.04
N ALA A 70 5.26 5.72 5.86
CA ALA A 70 3.82 5.97 5.72
C ALA A 70 3.15 4.99 4.74
N MET A 71 1.91 4.59 5.03
CA MET A 71 1.08 3.79 4.11
C MET A 71 -0.17 4.55 3.70
N VAL A 72 -0.36 4.75 2.40
CA VAL A 72 -1.52 5.47 1.84
C VAL A 72 -2.24 4.59 0.83
N GLY A 73 -3.58 4.51 0.94
CA GLY A 73 -4.42 3.74 0.02
C GLY A 73 -4.69 2.31 0.47
N LYS A 74 -4.66 1.35 -0.46
CA LYS A 74 -5.03 -0.05 -0.17
C LYS A 74 -3.85 -0.84 0.40
N TYR A 75 -3.98 -1.30 1.64
CA TYR A 75 -3.03 -2.25 2.24
C TYR A 75 -3.37 -3.69 1.85
N PHE A 76 -4.24 -4.36 2.59
CA PHE A 76 -4.77 -5.69 2.24
C PHE A 76 -6.30 -5.68 2.16
N ARG A 77 -6.83 -6.69 1.45
CA ARG A 77 -8.27 -6.99 1.46
C ARG A 77 -8.71 -7.22 2.90
N GLY A 78 -9.85 -6.65 3.29
CA GLY A 78 -10.43 -6.88 4.62
C GLY A 78 -9.70 -6.18 5.77
N TRP A 79 -8.73 -5.29 5.51
CA TRP A 79 -7.96 -4.70 6.59
C TRP A 79 -8.83 -3.87 7.54
N ASN A 80 -8.67 -4.09 8.85
CA ASN A 80 -9.33 -3.31 9.88
C ASN A 80 -8.76 -1.88 9.89
N LEU A 81 -9.57 -0.89 9.52
CA LEU A 81 -9.17 0.51 9.41
C LEU A 81 -8.72 1.16 10.73
N ARG A 82 -9.07 0.57 11.88
CA ARG A 82 -8.58 1.01 13.19
C ARG A 82 -7.20 0.43 13.53
N ARG A 83 -6.79 -0.64 12.87
CA ARG A 83 -5.53 -1.36 13.15
C ARG A 83 -4.36 -0.76 12.36
N LYS A 84 -3.26 -0.54 13.10
CA LYS A 84 -1.94 -0.17 12.57
C LYS A 84 -1.47 -1.18 11.51
N PRO A 85 -1.24 -0.78 10.24
CA PRO A 85 -0.40 -1.56 9.34
C PRO A 85 0.99 -1.68 9.98
N PRO A 86 1.51 -2.90 10.18
CA PRO A 86 2.80 -3.07 10.85
C PRO A 86 3.93 -2.38 10.09
N GLY A 87 4.89 -1.79 10.82
CA GLY A 87 6.05 -1.12 10.23
C GLY A 87 5.81 0.32 9.75
N PHE A 88 4.57 0.80 9.65
CA PHE A 88 4.27 2.16 9.18
C PHE A 88 4.02 3.13 10.34
N ALA A 89 4.80 4.21 10.45
CA ALA A 89 4.62 5.24 11.47
C ALA A 89 3.29 6.00 11.27
N HIS A 90 2.98 6.38 10.04
CA HIS A 90 1.73 7.02 9.65
C HIS A 90 0.94 6.14 8.68
N TRP A 91 -0.39 6.25 8.70
CA TRP A 91 -1.20 5.60 7.68
C TRP A 91 -2.50 6.34 7.37
N ALA A 92 -2.92 6.20 6.12
CA ALA A 92 -4.24 6.54 5.59
C ALA A 92 -4.69 5.38 4.69
N VAL A 93 -5.20 4.30 5.30
CA VAL A 93 -5.57 3.07 4.59
C VAL A 93 -7.05 3.04 4.28
N CYS A 94 -7.45 2.55 3.11
CA CYS A 94 -8.85 2.39 2.74
C CYS A 94 -9.27 0.91 2.62
N TRP A 95 -10.53 0.64 2.97
CA TRP A 95 -11.22 -0.61 2.68
C TRP A 95 -12.74 -0.47 2.93
N PRO A 96 -13.62 -0.85 1.99
CA PRO A 96 -13.31 -0.98 0.56
C PRO A 96 -12.84 0.36 0.01
N CYS A 97 -11.80 0.34 -0.84
CA CYS A 97 -11.28 1.53 -1.51
C CYS A 97 -12.17 1.91 -2.70
N ARG A 98 -13.32 2.50 -2.41
CA ARG A 98 -14.24 3.01 -3.45
C ARG A 98 -13.67 4.27 -4.07
N TYR A 99 -13.98 4.48 -5.36
CA TYR A 99 -13.62 5.71 -6.05
C TYR A 99 -14.29 6.94 -5.43
N PHE A 100 -15.57 6.81 -5.09
CA PHE A 100 -16.36 7.83 -4.42
C PHE A 100 -16.70 7.40 -3.00
N HIS A 101 -16.67 8.37 -2.09
CA HIS A 101 -16.99 8.20 -0.67
C HIS A 101 -16.18 7.06 -0.01
N PRO A 102 -14.84 7.02 -0.21
CA PRO A 102 -14.02 5.98 0.39
C PRO A 102 -13.99 6.09 1.91
N ARG A 103 -13.94 4.95 2.59
CA ARG A 103 -13.64 4.90 4.02
C ARG A 103 -12.15 4.75 4.21
N PHE A 104 -11.56 5.64 4.98
CA PHE A 104 -10.17 5.62 5.39
C PHE A 104 -10.04 5.42 6.89
N GLY A 105 -9.08 4.61 7.31
CA GLY A 105 -8.47 4.70 8.63
C GLY A 105 -7.25 5.60 8.52
N VAL A 106 -7.25 6.74 9.23
CA VAL A 106 -6.16 7.70 9.27
C VAL A 106 -5.62 7.73 10.69
N ASN A 107 -4.42 7.17 10.91
CA ASN A 107 -3.76 7.07 12.22
C ASN A 107 -4.72 6.63 13.35
N GLY A 108 -5.49 5.57 13.10
CA GLY A 108 -6.47 5.00 14.04
C GLY A 108 -7.87 5.64 14.03
N ARG A 109 -8.08 6.77 13.35
CA ARG A 109 -9.39 7.43 13.23
C ARG A 109 -10.03 7.16 11.88
N THR A 110 -11.31 6.80 11.84
CA THR A 110 -12.01 6.62 10.55
C THR A 110 -12.41 7.97 9.96
N ARG A 111 -12.19 8.17 8.66
CA ARG A 111 -12.62 9.33 7.87
C ARG A 111 -13.29 8.86 6.59
N SER A 112 -14.36 9.54 6.18
CA SER A 112 -15.10 9.23 4.94
C SER A 112 -15.30 10.50 4.14
N PRO A 113 -14.36 10.86 3.25
CA PRO A 113 -14.46 12.07 2.46
C PRO A 113 -15.61 11.96 1.45
N ASN A 114 -16.46 12.99 1.35
CA ASN A 114 -17.60 13.03 0.42
C ASN A 114 -17.18 13.44 -1.02
N ARG A 115 -16.08 12.87 -1.52
CA ARG A 115 -15.47 13.23 -2.82
C ARG A 115 -14.79 12.03 -3.48
N TYR A 116 -14.30 12.23 -4.70
CA TYR A 116 -13.44 11.28 -5.41
C TYR A 116 -12.10 11.09 -4.67
N ILE A 117 -11.60 9.85 -4.62
CA ILE A 117 -10.46 9.43 -3.80
C ILE A 117 -9.14 10.14 -4.14
N THR A 118 -8.96 10.65 -5.36
CA THR A 118 -7.76 11.43 -5.73
C THR A 118 -7.98 12.94 -5.64
N SER A 119 -9.18 13.38 -5.26
CA SER A 119 -9.52 14.80 -5.03
C SER A 119 -9.46 15.16 -3.55
N LEU A 120 -8.77 14.34 -2.74
CA LEU A 120 -8.55 14.52 -1.31
C LEU A 120 -7.50 15.61 -1.08
N HIS A 121 -7.95 16.86 -1.16
CA HIS A 121 -7.16 18.10 -1.07
C HIS A 121 -6.12 18.29 -2.19
N PRO A 122 -6.10 19.46 -2.86
CA PRO A 122 -4.89 19.90 -3.54
C PRO A 122 -3.80 20.05 -2.48
N CYS A 123 -2.62 19.47 -2.72
CA CYS A 123 -1.43 19.82 -1.99
C CYS A 123 -1.24 21.33 -2.21
N PRO A 124 -1.31 22.18 -1.16
CA PRO A 124 -1.01 23.58 -1.33
C PRO A 124 0.49 23.65 -1.61
N TYR A 125 0.84 23.84 -2.87
CA TYR A 125 2.09 24.47 -3.25
C TYR A 125 1.86 25.97 -3.21
#